data_AF-A0AAX3G0M2-F1
#
_entry.id   AF-A0AAX3G0M2-F1
#
_cell.length_a   1.000
_cell.length_b   1.000
_cell.length_c   1.000
_cell.angle_alpha   90.00
_cell.angle_beta   90.00
_cell.angle_gamma   90.00
#
_symmetry.space_group_name_H-M   'P 1'
#
loop_
_entity.id
_entity.type
_entity.pdbx_description
1 polymer ?
#
loop_
_entity_poly.entity_id
_entity_poly.type
_entity_poly.pdbx_seq_one_letter_code
_entity_poly.pdbx_strand_id
1 'polypeptide(L)'
;MNAPMVWPEVFLGAFAAISERMAQVLELSDCREHWIQAELSLYAWQQGYPDIWTGGNAGGRTKVDLYTEDLDMAAEVKCLGDVSFAKCLMGKGMGETRSVLREDGDGRLWFPQVDPDESVEWSVFADLRRLQRMVGVRNKFLVLVIARNYVAKTEMGETLQRLRLSEEEWSVELEKNVTVRIWRIE
;
A
#
# COMPACT_ATOMS: atom_id res chain seq x y z
N MET A 1 7.14 -0.89 30.99
CA MET A 1 6.31 -0.20 29.99
C MET A 1 6.88 -0.57 28.64
N ASN A 2 6.13 -1.30 27.81
CA ASN A 2 6.56 -1.60 26.45
C ASN A 2 6.57 -0.31 25.64
N ALA A 3 7.55 -0.14 24.75
CA ALA A 3 7.58 0.97 23.82
C ALA A 3 6.27 1.01 23.00
N PRO A 4 5.78 2.20 22.60
CA PRO A 4 4.64 2.28 21.70
C PRO A 4 4.92 1.49 20.43
N MET A 5 3.93 0.70 19.99
CA MET A 5 4.05 -0.13 18.80
C MET A 5 4.22 0.74 17.56
N VAL A 6 5.21 0.42 16.74
CA VAL A 6 5.49 1.11 15.49
C VAL A 6 5.07 0.20 14.33
N TRP A 7 3.82 0.33 13.89
CA TRP A 7 3.26 -0.48 12.79
C TRP A 7 4.14 -0.58 11.53
N PRO A 8 4.81 0.50 11.08
CA PRO A 8 5.78 0.40 9.99
C PRO A 8 6.87 -0.65 10.25
N GLU A 9 7.40 -0.75 11.47
CA GLU A 9 8.43 -1.74 11.81
C GLU A 9 7.87 -3.17 11.77
N VAL A 10 6.62 -3.36 12.21
CA VAL A 10 5.93 -4.65 12.11
C VAL A 10 5.80 -5.08 10.65
N PHE A 11 5.36 -4.18 9.77
CA PHE A 11 5.26 -4.45 8.34
C PHE A 11 6.63 -4.73 7.71
N LEU A 12 7.63 -3.89 7.97
CA LEU A 12 8.98 -4.05 7.43
C LEU A 12 9.60 -5.39 7.88
N GLY A 13 9.42 -5.77 9.14
CA GLY A 13 9.85 -7.06 9.67
C GLY A 13 9.17 -8.23 8.97
N ALA A 14 7.86 -8.14 8.73
CA ALA A 14 7.11 -9.15 8.01
C ALA A 14 7.57 -9.29 6.56
N PHE A 15 7.75 -8.16 5.85
CA PHE A 15 8.26 -8.16 4.48
C PHE A 15 9.66 -8.73 4.36
N ALA A 16 10.55 -8.43 5.31
CA ALA A 16 11.87 -9.05 5.38
C ALA A 16 11.77 -10.57 5.55
N ALA A 17 10.89 -11.06 6.42
CA ALA A 17 10.71 -12.49 6.69
C ALA A 17 10.16 -13.29 5.49
N ILE A 18 9.48 -12.62 4.55
CA ILE A 18 8.86 -13.25 3.37
C ILE A 18 9.55 -12.89 2.06
N SER A 19 10.67 -12.17 2.09
CA SER A 19 11.38 -11.60 0.93
C SER A 19 11.59 -12.61 -0.20
N GLU A 20 12.13 -13.80 0.09
CA GLU A 20 12.39 -14.83 -0.93
C GLU A 20 11.10 -15.35 -1.60
N ARG A 21 10.05 -15.58 -0.80
CA ARG A 21 8.74 -16.08 -1.27
C ARG A 21 8.00 -15.01 -2.06
N MET A 22 8.10 -13.75 -1.63
CA MET A 22 7.49 -12.61 -2.30
C MET A 22 7.89 -12.54 -3.77
N ALA A 23 9.18 -12.72 -4.07
CA ALA A 23 9.68 -12.70 -5.44
C ALA A 23 9.00 -13.74 -6.34
N GLN A 24 8.70 -14.94 -5.80
CA GLN A 24 8.01 -16.00 -6.52
C GLN A 24 6.51 -15.69 -6.66
N VAL A 25 5.88 -15.18 -5.60
CA VAL A 25 4.45 -14.84 -5.60
C VAL A 25 4.15 -13.71 -6.59
N LEU A 26 5.05 -12.74 -6.76
CA LEU A 26 4.90 -11.66 -7.73
C LEU A 26 4.88 -12.14 -9.19
N GLU A 27 5.40 -13.34 -9.49
CA GLU A 27 5.30 -13.97 -10.81
C GLU A 27 3.90 -14.55 -11.09
N LEU A 28 3.06 -14.70 -10.06
CA LEU A 28 1.69 -15.22 -10.20
C LEU A 28 0.74 -14.15 -10.77
N SER A 29 -0.27 -14.61 -11.50
CA SER A 29 -1.27 -13.73 -12.13
C SER A 29 -2.35 -13.23 -11.17
N ASP A 30 -2.61 -13.94 -10.07
CA ASP A 30 -3.72 -13.65 -9.14
C ASP A 30 -3.35 -13.98 -7.68
N CYS A 31 -4.21 -13.59 -6.73
CA CYS A 31 -4.14 -13.87 -5.29
C CYS A 31 -2.98 -13.24 -4.49
N ARG A 32 -2.10 -12.47 -5.14
CA ARG A 32 -0.92 -11.85 -4.51
C ARG A 32 -1.27 -11.01 -3.30
N GLU A 33 -2.25 -10.12 -3.41
CA GLU A 33 -2.64 -9.22 -2.30
C GLU A 33 -3.18 -10.01 -1.10
N HIS A 34 -4.08 -10.97 -1.34
CA HIS A 34 -4.59 -11.83 -0.26
C HIS A 34 -3.48 -12.67 0.39
N TRP A 35 -2.49 -13.14 -0.37
CA TRP A 35 -1.34 -13.85 0.18
C TRP A 35 -0.49 -12.93 1.09
N ILE A 36 -0.20 -11.71 0.64
CA ILE A 36 0.54 -10.72 1.44
C ILE A 36 -0.23 -10.41 2.72
N GLN A 37 -1.55 -10.18 2.63
CA GLN A 37 -2.40 -9.93 3.78
C GLN A 37 -2.32 -11.07 4.82
N ALA A 38 -2.35 -12.33 4.36
CA ALA A 38 -2.23 -13.50 5.22
C ALA A 38 -0.84 -13.58 5.88
N GLU A 39 0.25 -13.34 5.15
CA GLU A 39 1.61 -13.37 5.71
C GLU A 39 1.83 -12.25 6.74
N LEU A 40 1.31 -11.04 6.51
CA LEU A 40 1.39 -9.94 7.48
C LEU A 40 0.63 -10.29 8.77
N SER A 41 -0.56 -10.91 8.65
CA SER A 41 -1.35 -11.39 9.79
C SER A 41 -0.63 -12.48 10.58
N LEU A 42 -0.10 -13.49 9.89
CA LEU A 42 0.66 -14.59 10.51
C LEU A 42 1.92 -14.10 11.20
N TYR A 43 2.65 -13.16 10.59
CA TYR A 43 3.84 -12.59 11.19
C TYR A 43 3.51 -11.86 12.49
N ALA A 44 2.46 -11.03 12.51
CA ALA A 44 2.04 -10.32 13.71
C ALA A 44 1.74 -11.29 14.87
N TRP A 45 0.96 -12.34 14.58
CA TRP A 45 0.63 -13.39 15.54
C TRP A 45 1.88 -14.11 16.07
N GLN A 46 2.79 -14.52 15.18
CA GLN A 46 4.02 -15.25 15.55
C GLN A 46 4.98 -14.41 16.42
N GLN A 47 5.03 -13.10 16.21
CA GLN A 47 5.90 -12.20 16.97
C GLN A 47 5.22 -11.66 18.24
N GLY A 48 3.98 -12.04 18.53
CA GLY A 48 3.25 -11.58 19.72
C GLY A 48 2.79 -10.12 19.64
N TYR A 49 2.64 -9.58 18.42
CA TYR A 49 1.97 -8.30 18.19
C TYR A 49 0.44 -8.49 18.22
N PRO A 50 -0.36 -7.42 18.38
CA PRO A 50 -1.81 -7.48 18.22
C PRO A 50 -2.20 -8.14 16.90
N ASP A 51 -3.27 -8.94 16.96
CA ASP A 51 -3.77 -9.66 15.79
C ASP A 51 -4.18 -8.67 14.69
N ILE A 52 -3.66 -8.92 13.49
CA ILE A 52 -4.08 -8.21 12.28
C ILE A 52 -5.13 -9.08 11.59
N TRP A 53 -6.35 -8.59 11.52
CA TRP A 53 -7.46 -9.22 10.83
C TRP A 53 -7.46 -8.85 9.34
N THR A 54 -7.87 -9.78 8.48
CA THR A 54 -7.88 -9.60 7.02
C THR A 54 -9.31 -9.50 6.47
N GLY A 55 -9.52 -8.66 5.45
CA GLY A 55 -10.72 -8.64 4.61
C GLY A 55 -12.07 -8.35 5.31
N GLY A 56 -12.03 -7.82 6.54
CA GLY A 56 -13.21 -7.51 7.36
C GLY A 56 -13.64 -6.04 7.32
N ASN A 57 -14.70 -5.71 8.08
CA ASN A 57 -15.14 -4.34 8.23
C ASN A 57 -14.49 -3.71 9.48
N ALA A 58 -13.56 -2.79 9.27
CA ALA A 58 -12.97 -2.02 10.36
C ALA A 58 -13.91 -0.86 10.76
N GLY A 59 -14.20 -0.73 12.05
CA GLY A 59 -14.97 0.39 12.61
C GLY A 59 -16.39 0.56 12.05
N GLY A 60 -17.04 -0.53 11.59
CA GLY A 60 -18.42 -0.50 11.11
C GLY A 60 -18.63 -1.27 9.81
N ARG A 61 -18.79 -0.57 8.68
CA ARG A 61 -19.04 -1.14 7.33
C ARG A 61 -17.92 -0.89 6.32
N THR A 62 -16.82 -0.25 6.73
CA THR A 62 -15.72 0.06 5.82
C THR A 62 -14.82 -1.17 5.71
N LYS A 63 -14.87 -1.83 4.55
CA LYS A 63 -13.97 -2.93 4.25
C LYS A 63 -12.57 -2.41 4.02
N VAL A 64 -11.59 -2.98 4.70
CA VAL A 64 -10.16 -2.71 4.51
C VAL A 64 -9.41 -4.04 4.41
N ASP A 65 -8.24 -4.01 3.79
CA ASP A 65 -7.42 -5.21 3.64
C ASP A 65 -6.95 -5.74 5.00
N LEU A 66 -6.48 -4.86 5.89
CA LEU A 66 -5.92 -5.18 7.20
C LEU A 66 -6.45 -4.24 8.29
N TYR A 67 -6.69 -4.76 9.49
CA TYR A 67 -7.00 -3.94 10.66
C TYR A 67 -6.76 -4.65 12.00
N THR A 68 -6.64 -3.89 13.08
CA THR A 68 -6.73 -4.42 14.45
C THR A 68 -8.13 -4.22 15.02
N GLU A 69 -8.57 -5.14 15.89
CA GLU A 69 -9.92 -5.10 16.46
C GLU A 69 -10.19 -3.83 17.30
N ASP A 70 -9.16 -3.32 17.97
CA ASP A 70 -9.20 -2.08 18.75
C ASP A 70 -9.11 -0.80 17.90
N LEU A 71 -9.03 -0.95 16.57
CA LEU A 71 -8.88 0.12 15.59
C LEU A 71 -7.62 0.98 15.80
N ASP A 72 -6.59 0.44 16.45
CA ASP A 72 -5.30 1.11 16.49
C ASP A 72 -4.68 1.21 15.09
N MET A 73 -4.87 0.21 14.23
CA MET A 73 -4.38 0.19 12.85
C MET A 73 -5.43 -0.26 11.83
N ALA A 74 -5.40 0.39 10.66
CA ALA A 74 -5.99 -0.13 9.43
C ALA A 74 -5.01 0.08 8.26
N ALA A 75 -4.99 -0.84 7.30
CA ALA A 75 -4.14 -0.72 6.13
C ALA A 75 -4.77 -1.29 4.86
N GLU A 76 -4.36 -0.72 3.74
CA GLU A 76 -4.63 -1.21 2.38
C GLU A 76 -3.34 -1.75 1.77
N VAL A 77 -3.39 -2.92 1.14
CA VAL A 77 -2.23 -3.57 0.53
C VAL A 77 -2.45 -3.67 -0.96
N LYS A 78 -1.50 -3.13 -1.73
CA LYS A 78 -1.55 -3.18 -3.19
C LYS A 78 -0.27 -3.77 -3.75
N CYS A 79 -0.41 -4.74 -4.66
CA CYS A 79 0.72 -5.43 -5.27
C CYS A 79 0.71 -5.24 -6.78
N LEU A 80 1.82 -4.75 -7.33
CA LEU A 80 1.84 -4.23 -8.70
C LEU A 80 2.63 -5.10 -9.68
N GLY A 81 1.98 -5.44 -10.79
CA GLY A 81 2.58 -5.94 -12.04
C GLY A 81 2.29 -4.99 -13.21
N ASP A 82 3.15 -4.98 -14.23
CA ASP A 82 3.34 -3.85 -15.18
C ASP A 82 2.16 -3.52 -16.12
N VAL A 83 1.37 -4.49 -16.57
CA VAL A 83 0.51 -4.31 -17.77
C VAL A 83 -0.88 -3.68 -17.49
N SER A 84 -1.43 -3.80 -16.28
CA SER A 84 -2.78 -3.32 -15.92
C SER A 84 -2.79 -2.03 -15.07
N PHE A 85 -1.63 -1.49 -14.74
CA PHE A 85 -1.48 -0.66 -13.54
C PHE A 85 -1.92 0.81 -13.67
N ALA A 86 -1.95 1.42 -14.86
CA ALA A 86 -2.54 2.77 -15.01
C ALA A 86 -3.97 2.81 -14.46
N LYS A 87 -4.75 1.78 -14.82
CA LYS A 87 -6.10 1.58 -14.33
C LYS A 87 -6.12 1.28 -12.83
N CYS A 88 -5.06 0.72 -12.27
CA CYS A 88 -4.99 0.48 -10.83
C CYS A 88 -4.58 1.72 -10.02
N LEU A 89 -3.90 2.74 -10.57
CA LEU A 89 -3.53 3.92 -9.78
C LEU A 89 -4.73 4.87 -9.59
N MET A 90 -5.46 5.15 -10.68
CA MET A 90 -6.59 6.09 -10.70
C MET A 90 -7.89 5.50 -11.29
N GLY A 91 -7.88 4.28 -11.81
CA GLY A 91 -9.00 3.77 -12.63
C GLY A 91 -8.87 4.08 -14.12
N LYS A 92 -7.79 4.79 -14.54
CA LYS A 92 -7.68 5.46 -15.85
C LYS A 92 -6.34 5.23 -16.57
N GLY A 93 -6.18 5.73 -17.80
CA GLY A 93 -4.91 5.59 -18.53
C GLY A 93 -3.79 6.51 -18.02
N MET A 94 -2.52 6.26 -18.40
CA MET A 94 -1.38 7.06 -17.95
C MET A 94 -1.49 8.55 -18.28
N GLY A 95 -2.05 8.90 -19.43
CA GLY A 95 -2.25 10.31 -19.82
C GLY A 95 -3.17 11.06 -18.83
N GLU A 96 -4.27 10.43 -18.43
CA GLU A 96 -5.20 10.98 -17.45
C GLU A 96 -4.56 11.02 -16.06
N THR A 97 -3.93 9.93 -15.63
CA THR A 97 -3.20 9.85 -14.37
C THR A 97 -2.13 10.94 -14.23
N ARG A 98 -1.35 11.22 -15.27
CA ARG A 98 -0.31 12.26 -15.23
C ARG A 98 -0.89 13.68 -15.22
N SER A 99 -2.06 13.90 -15.82
CA SER A 99 -2.69 15.22 -15.86
C SER A 99 -3.03 15.77 -14.46
N VAL A 100 -3.31 14.85 -13.53
CA VAL A 100 -3.68 15.18 -12.15
C VAL A 100 -2.49 15.18 -11.19
N LEU A 101 -1.37 14.53 -11.53
CA LEU A 101 -0.17 14.56 -10.69
C LEU A 101 0.49 15.94 -10.71
N ARG A 102 1.12 16.30 -9.59
CA ARG A 102 1.92 17.53 -9.46
C ARG A 102 3.28 17.18 -8.92
N GLU A 103 4.30 17.68 -9.59
CA GLU A 103 5.67 17.55 -9.12
C GLU A 103 5.94 18.59 -8.02
N ASP A 104 6.54 18.18 -6.90
CA ASP A 104 7.10 19.12 -5.92
C ASP A 104 8.52 19.55 -6.29
N GLY A 105 9.10 20.44 -5.49
CA GLY A 105 10.47 20.93 -5.70
C GLY A 105 11.55 19.85 -5.59
N ASP A 106 11.24 18.68 -5.05
CA ASP A 106 12.15 17.55 -4.86
C ASP A 106 11.98 16.48 -5.96
N GLY A 107 11.19 16.77 -7.00
CA GLY A 107 10.92 15.85 -8.09
C GLY A 107 9.99 14.70 -7.72
N ARG A 108 9.34 14.74 -6.54
CA ARG A 108 8.33 13.76 -6.14
C ARG A 108 6.99 14.14 -6.74
N LEU A 109 6.18 13.14 -7.05
CA LEU A 109 4.87 13.31 -7.65
C LEU A 109 3.81 13.20 -6.55
N TRP A 110 3.27 14.35 -6.16
CA TRP A 110 2.09 14.41 -5.33
C TRP A 110 0.85 14.18 -6.15
N PHE A 111 -0.10 13.57 -5.49
CA PHE A 111 -1.48 13.61 -5.91
C PHE A 111 -2.12 14.83 -5.22
N PRO A 112 -2.20 16.02 -5.86
CA PRO A 112 -3.08 17.04 -5.33
C PRO A 112 -4.45 16.39 -5.22
N GLN A 113 -5.13 16.59 -4.09
CA GLN A 113 -6.44 16.00 -3.81
C GLN A 113 -7.30 16.07 -5.06
N VAL A 114 -7.35 14.96 -5.80
CA VAL A 114 -8.13 14.90 -7.03
C VAL A 114 -9.55 15.23 -6.66
N ASP A 115 -10.19 16.01 -7.52
CA ASP A 115 -11.56 16.48 -7.35
C ASP A 115 -12.37 15.37 -6.66
N PRO A 116 -12.98 15.63 -5.48
CA PRO A 116 -13.77 14.64 -4.77
C PRO A 116 -14.80 13.92 -5.65
N ASP A 117 -15.25 14.59 -6.73
CA ASP A 117 -16.21 14.09 -7.70
C ASP A 117 -15.58 13.27 -8.86
N GLU A 118 -14.25 13.33 -9.03
CA GLU A 118 -13.55 12.48 -10.00
C GLU A 118 -13.62 11.01 -9.56
N SER A 119 -14.10 10.17 -10.46
CA SER A 119 -14.17 8.74 -10.24
C SER A 119 -12.77 8.13 -10.26
N VAL A 120 -12.44 7.47 -9.14
CA VAL A 120 -11.20 6.71 -8.95
C VAL A 120 -11.50 5.26 -8.55
N GLU A 121 -12.67 4.73 -8.93
CA GLU A 121 -13.08 3.39 -8.55
C GLU A 121 -12.05 2.33 -8.96
N TRP A 122 -11.94 1.28 -8.15
CA TRP A 122 -11.03 0.16 -8.38
C TRP A 122 -9.56 0.58 -8.52
N SER A 123 -9.13 1.53 -7.68
CA SER A 123 -7.78 2.07 -7.72
C SER A 123 -7.15 2.33 -6.36
N VAL A 124 -5.82 2.43 -6.33
CA VAL A 124 -5.01 2.85 -5.18
C VAL A 124 -5.53 4.16 -4.60
N PHE A 125 -6.02 5.09 -5.43
CA PHE A 125 -6.61 6.33 -4.94
C PHE A 125 -7.99 6.16 -4.31
N ALA A 126 -8.81 5.19 -4.75
CA ALA A 126 -10.03 4.83 -4.01
C ALA A 126 -9.68 4.25 -2.63
N ASP A 127 -8.63 3.45 -2.54
CA ASP A 127 -8.16 2.87 -1.28
C ASP A 127 -7.59 3.95 -0.35
N LEU A 128 -6.81 4.89 -0.88
CA LEU A 128 -6.35 6.08 -0.16
C LEU A 128 -7.52 6.90 0.40
N ARG A 129 -8.52 7.24 -0.45
CA ARG A 129 -9.71 7.98 -0.03
C ARG A 129 -10.51 7.22 1.03
N ARG A 130 -10.57 5.88 0.93
CA ARG A 130 -11.23 5.03 1.91
C ARG A 130 -10.54 5.15 3.27
N LEU A 131 -9.22 5.03 3.33
CA LEU A 131 -8.42 5.21 4.54
C LEU A 131 -8.61 6.61 5.15
N GLN A 132 -8.50 7.68 4.35
CA GLN A 132 -8.67 9.07 4.80
C GLN A 132 -10.03 9.28 5.50
N ARG A 133 -11.10 8.69 4.96
CA ARG A 133 -12.47 8.79 5.49
C ARG A 133 -12.72 7.95 6.75
N MET A 134 -11.80 7.05 7.14
CA MET A 134 -11.99 6.25 8.35
C MET A 134 -11.90 7.12 9.60
N VAL A 135 -12.94 7.03 10.43
CA VAL A 135 -13.04 7.72 11.72
C VAL A 135 -12.74 6.73 12.84
N GLY A 136 -11.96 7.16 13.83
CA GLY A 136 -11.65 6.36 15.02
C GLY A 136 -10.43 5.44 14.87
N VAL A 137 -9.91 5.24 13.65
CA VAL A 137 -8.65 4.53 13.42
C VAL A 137 -7.48 5.48 13.69
N ARG A 138 -6.53 5.06 14.53
CA ARG A 138 -5.38 5.88 14.92
C ARG A 138 -4.26 5.89 13.89
N ASN A 139 -3.95 4.73 13.31
CA ASN A 139 -2.88 4.58 12.34
C ASN A 139 -3.43 3.97 11.06
N LYS A 140 -3.44 4.76 9.97
CA LYS A 140 -3.91 4.32 8.66
C LYS A 140 -2.70 4.16 7.75
N PHE A 141 -2.58 3.05 7.04
CA PHE A 141 -1.45 2.83 6.15
C PHE A 141 -1.87 2.39 4.75
N LEU A 142 -1.13 2.87 3.75
CA LEU A 142 -1.17 2.31 2.41
C LEU A 142 0.17 1.63 2.15
N VAL A 143 0.12 0.34 1.84
CA VAL A 143 1.28 -0.51 1.57
C VAL A 143 1.31 -0.86 0.09
N LEU A 144 2.43 -0.60 -0.56
CA LEU A 144 2.62 -0.85 -1.99
C LEU A 144 3.84 -1.73 -2.22
N VAL A 145 3.63 -2.84 -2.92
CA VAL A 145 4.67 -3.79 -3.30
C VAL A 145 4.91 -3.71 -4.81
N ILE A 146 6.16 -3.47 -5.21
CA ILE A 146 6.56 -3.18 -6.59
C ILE A 146 7.63 -4.18 -7.05
N ALA A 147 7.34 -4.97 -8.07
CA ALA A 147 8.34 -5.80 -8.75
C ALA A 147 9.17 -4.96 -9.75
N ARG A 148 10.41 -4.60 -9.41
CA ARG A 148 11.27 -3.72 -10.23
C ARG A 148 11.60 -4.29 -11.61
N ASN A 149 11.76 -5.60 -11.75
CA ASN A 149 12.22 -6.22 -13.02
C ASN A 149 11.26 -6.00 -14.19
N TYR A 150 9.97 -5.84 -13.91
CA TYR A 150 8.95 -5.56 -14.91
C TYR A 150 8.60 -4.08 -14.98
N VAL A 151 8.56 -3.41 -13.82
CA VAL A 151 7.96 -2.07 -13.71
C VAL A 151 8.99 -0.95 -13.95
N ALA A 152 10.27 -1.12 -13.61
CA ALA A 152 11.23 -0.01 -13.57
C ALA A 152 11.59 0.60 -14.94
N LYS A 153 11.17 -0.01 -16.05
CA LYS A 153 11.44 0.49 -17.41
C LYS A 153 10.23 1.16 -18.08
N THR A 154 9.10 1.26 -17.37
CA THR A 154 7.89 1.89 -17.89
C THR A 154 7.70 3.28 -17.29
N GLU A 155 7.04 4.17 -18.04
CA GLU A 155 6.61 5.50 -17.56
C GLU A 155 5.87 5.40 -16.22
N MET A 156 5.17 4.29 -16.04
CA MET A 156 4.46 3.99 -14.83
C MET A 156 5.37 3.62 -13.66
N GLY A 157 6.41 2.80 -13.87
CA GLY A 157 7.38 2.54 -12.82
C GLY A 157 8.13 3.78 -12.37
N GLU A 158 8.48 4.66 -13.30
CA GLU A 158 9.07 5.97 -12.96
C GLU A 158 8.09 6.80 -12.12
N THR A 159 6.81 6.83 -12.50
CA THR A 159 5.75 7.51 -11.75
C THR A 159 5.65 6.95 -10.33
N LEU A 160 5.62 5.62 -10.20
CA LEU A 160 5.51 4.92 -8.92
C LEU A 160 6.70 5.11 -8.00
N GLN A 161 7.92 5.25 -8.52
CA GLN A 161 9.09 5.53 -7.69
C GLN A 161 9.05 6.94 -7.11
N ARG A 162 8.43 7.86 -7.86
CA ARG A 162 8.34 9.28 -7.50
C ARG A 162 7.08 9.61 -6.72
N LEU A 163 6.05 8.78 -6.79
CA LEU A 163 4.74 8.98 -6.15
C LEU A 163 4.90 9.24 -4.66
N ARG A 164 4.21 10.25 -4.13
CA ARG A 164 4.16 10.56 -2.70
C ARG A 164 2.68 10.74 -2.31
N LEU A 165 2.24 9.93 -1.34
CA LEU A 165 0.85 9.93 -0.86
C LEU A 165 0.69 10.64 0.49
N SER A 166 1.77 10.78 1.25
CA SER A 166 1.82 11.51 2.51
C SER A 166 3.25 11.96 2.83
N GLU A 167 3.37 12.76 3.89
CA GLU A 167 4.68 13.20 4.39
C GLU A 167 5.47 12.04 5.02
N GLU A 168 4.78 11.16 5.77
CA GLU A 168 5.36 10.01 6.46
C GLU A 168 5.38 8.76 5.57
N GLU A 169 6.58 8.38 5.11
CA GLU A 169 6.82 7.22 4.25
C GLU A 169 8.00 6.38 4.75
N TRP A 170 7.87 5.06 4.63
CA TRP A 170 8.95 4.08 4.75
C TRP A 170 9.11 3.30 3.45
N SER A 171 10.35 2.97 3.10
CA SER A 171 10.64 2.16 1.91
C SER A 171 11.73 1.15 2.23
N VAL A 172 11.58 -0.08 1.74
CA VAL A 172 12.60 -1.12 1.82
C VAL A 172 12.76 -1.81 0.47
N GLU A 173 14.01 -2.08 0.14
CA GLU A 173 14.37 -2.94 -0.98
C GLU A 173 14.57 -4.36 -0.45
N LEU A 174 13.74 -5.28 -0.91
CA LEU A 174 13.84 -6.70 -0.63
C LEU A 174 14.70 -7.38 -1.70
N GLU A 175 15.03 -8.64 -1.47
CA GLU A 175 15.78 -9.44 -2.42
C GLU A 175 15.03 -9.56 -3.77
N LYS A 176 15.79 -9.87 -4.83
CA LYS A 176 15.27 -10.11 -6.19
C LYS A 176 14.43 -8.95 -6.75
N ASN A 177 14.81 -7.72 -6.42
CA ASN A 177 14.26 -6.49 -7.01
C ASN A 177 12.77 -6.29 -6.67
N VAL A 178 12.41 -6.42 -5.40
CA VAL A 178 11.08 -6.01 -4.91
C VAL A 178 11.25 -4.77 -4.03
N THR A 179 10.47 -3.73 -4.28
CA THR A 179 10.42 -2.54 -3.41
C THR A 179 9.09 -2.53 -2.69
N VAL A 180 9.13 -2.36 -1.37
CA VAL A 180 7.94 -2.11 -0.55
C VAL A 180 7.96 -0.67 -0.10
N ARG A 181 6.86 0.04 -0.30
CA ARG A 181 6.64 1.42 0.18
C ARG A 181 5.43 1.43 1.11
N ILE A 182 5.52 2.14 2.22
CA ILE A 182 4.49 2.23 3.25
C ILE A 182 4.28 3.70 3.52
N TRP A 183 3.06 4.19 3.36
CA TRP A 183 2.69 5.55 3.72
C TRP A 183 1.76 5.54 4.92
N ARG A 184 1.99 6.42 5.88
CA ARG A 184 0.99 6.75 6.89
C ARG A 184 0.02 7.77 6.32
N ILE A 185 -1.27 7.48 6.41
CA ILE A 185 -2.33 8.31 5.84
C ILE A 185 -3.03 9.09 6.96
N GLU A 186 -3.29 10.37 6.71
CA GLU A 186 -4.04 11.27 7.61
C GLU A 186 -5.56 11.07 7.49
#